data_AF-A0A9E3M6I7-F1
#
_entry.id   AF-A0A9E3M6I7-F1
#
_cell.length_a   1.000
_cell.length_b   1.000
_cell.length_c   1.000
_cell.angle_alpha   90.00
_cell.angle_beta   90.00
_cell.angle_gamma   90.00
#
_symmetry.space_group_name_H-M   'P 1'
#
loop_
_entity.id
_entity.type
_entity.pdbx_description
1 polymer ?
#
loop_
_entity_poly.entity_id
_entity_poly.type
_entity_poly.pdbx_seq_one_letter_code
_entity_poly.pdbx_strand_id
1 'polypeptide(L)'
;MKLIRKADPRDVQKIALGADEYVDRLYGCFRFDNSRADGFQPERELELIMRGGVFHKVTVPEELKIPLEAGKAVNNDSFYIEPIGANLDSMMLLTMRAGWNQVEQDLQRIVDLDPQGNFVASFRTADHDIPVSTASVAPVGSRNTWIGMILVHPELRRQGIANAMMQHCVNYAIEQGKVINGLDATPMGNTVYGAVGYTDSFRIWRSWFDPSQFNQSSFDQTRISRVSAADLDELIRYDSTRWLARENIIRALFTDSAEEAYLSRNGNGEIEGYLFARPGRLRYFIGPFVADDDPTARGLLTCVCHSLSARGITESFIDTPESKFNHPGVYDKSVFDQQQKPSDHKLIAKLTPVRDFTRMYQAVDERKAENLVGEFIDKEKLDPENRRVVEFSQAMYDSVANYTETMGFMEYEEKVLQHYHWGTTGPEKG
;
A
#
# COMPACT_ATOMS: atom_id res chain seq x y z
N MET A 1 -7.12 17.60 -8.05
CA MET A 1 -8.25 18.09 -7.22
C MET A 1 -7.91 17.84 -5.76
N LYS A 2 -8.19 18.76 -4.84
CA LYS A 2 -7.96 18.55 -3.41
C LYS A 2 -9.08 17.64 -2.86
N LEU A 3 -8.73 16.51 -2.24
CA LEU A 3 -9.72 15.55 -1.72
C LEU A 3 -10.38 16.05 -0.43
N ILE A 4 -9.56 16.47 0.55
CA ILE A 4 -10.08 17.01 1.83
C ILE A 4 -10.43 18.50 1.65
N ARG A 5 -11.71 18.84 1.83
CA ARG A 5 -12.24 20.17 1.49
C ARG A 5 -12.28 21.15 2.66
N LYS A 6 -12.59 20.67 3.86
CA LYS A 6 -12.68 21.46 5.10
C LYS A 6 -11.84 20.84 6.20
N ALA A 7 -11.35 21.69 7.10
CA ALA A 7 -10.47 21.30 8.21
C ALA A 7 -9.27 20.46 7.75
N ASP A 8 -8.77 20.70 6.53
CA ASP A 8 -7.60 19.99 6.01
C ASP A 8 -6.42 20.24 6.95
N PRO A 9 -5.83 19.18 7.51
CA PRO A 9 -4.90 19.35 8.59
C PRO A 9 -3.52 19.79 8.08
N ARG A 10 -3.34 19.98 6.77
CA ARG A 10 -2.22 20.75 6.19
C ARG A 10 -2.33 22.25 6.47
N ASP A 11 -3.56 22.73 6.65
CA ASP A 11 -3.88 24.16 6.63
C ASP A 11 -4.45 24.65 7.97
N VAL A 12 -4.84 23.74 8.88
CA VAL A 12 -5.45 24.09 10.17
C VAL A 12 -4.65 23.58 11.36
N GLN A 13 -4.69 24.32 12.47
CA GLN A 13 -4.05 23.94 13.74
C GLN A 13 -5.03 23.25 14.71
N LYS A 14 -6.34 23.39 14.47
CA LYS A 14 -7.39 22.80 15.31
C LYS A 14 -8.55 22.27 14.47
N ILE A 15 -9.16 21.19 14.96
CA ILE A 15 -10.37 20.58 14.40
C ILE A 15 -11.41 20.56 15.52
N ALA A 16 -12.61 21.08 15.26
CA ALA A 16 -13.71 21.09 16.22
C ALA A 16 -14.90 20.32 15.63
N LEU A 17 -15.40 19.34 16.39
CA LEU A 17 -16.56 18.53 16.00
C LEU A 17 -17.87 19.15 16.54
N GLY A 18 -18.98 18.86 15.87
CA GLY A 18 -20.35 19.25 16.26
C GLY A 18 -20.94 20.44 15.52
N ALA A 19 -20.22 21.00 14.53
CA ALA A 19 -20.63 22.21 13.82
C ALA A 19 -20.73 22.05 12.30
N ASP A 20 -20.10 21.03 11.72
CA ASP A 20 -20.02 20.86 10.27
C ASP A 20 -20.06 19.37 9.93
N GLU A 21 -21.10 18.95 9.22
CA GLU A 21 -21.37 17.55 8.88
C GLU A 21 -20.19 16.88 8.14
N TYR A 22 -19.48 17.62 7.28
CA TYR A 22 -18.35 17.06 6.54
C TYR A 22 -17.15 16.79 7.47
N VAL A 23 -16.82 17.75 8.33
CA VAL A 23 -15.76 17.58 9.34
C VAL A 23 -16.14 16.46 10.30
N ASP A 24 -17.40 16.43 10.71
CA ASP A 24 -17.94 15.45 11.63
C ASP A 24 -17.96 14.04 11.07
N ARG A 25 -18.20 13.88 9.78
CA ARG A 25 -18.04 12.60 9.07
C ARG A 25 -16.59 12.20 9.03
N LEU A 26 -15.73 13.05 8.48
CA LEU A 26 -14.33 12.72 8.23
C LEU A 26 -13.52 12.44 9.50
N TYR A 27 -13.81 13.16 10.59
CA TYR A 27 -13.09 13.08 11.87
C TYR A 27 -13.93 12.47 13.00
N GLY A 28 -15.15 12.01 12.72
CA GLY A 28 -16.08 11.47 13.74
C GLY A 28 -15.54 10.31 14.55
N CYS A 29 -14.47 9.64 14.06
CA CYS A 29 -13.76 8.59 14.78
C CYS A 29 -13.34 8.97 16.22
N PHE A 30 -13.14 10.26 16.52
CA PHE A 30 -12.79 10.73 17.87
C PHE A 30 -13.95 10.76 18.85
N ARG A 31 -15.18 10.55 18.37
CA ARG A 31 -16.38 10.44 19.20
C ARG A 31 -16.46 9.09 19.93
N PHE A 32 -15.80 8.05 19.43
CA PHE A 32 -15.91 6.70 20.00
C PHE A 32 -15.16 6.54 21.33
N ASP A 33 -15.82 5.88 22.29
CA ASP A 33 -15.20 5.44 23.54
C ASP A 33 -14.60 4.03 23.41
N ASN A 34 -13.38 3.96 22.88
CA ASN A 34 -12.68 2.68 22.69
C ASN A 34 -11.87 2.27 23.92
N SER A 35 -12.49 1.49 24.81
CA SER A 35 -11.83 0.94 26.02
C SER A 35 -10.69 -0.06 25.76
N ARG A 36 -10.51 -0.57 24.52
CA ARG A 36 -9.42 -1.48 24.15
C ARG A 36 -8.17 -0.78 23.61
N ALA A 37 -8.26 0.51 23.39
CA ALA A 37 -7.15 1.38 22.99
C ALA A 37 -7.24 2.65 23.85
N ASP A 38 -7.43 3.82 23.24
CA ASP A 38 -7.57 5.09 23.92
C ASP A 38 -9.05 5.48 24.02
N GLY A 39 -9.62 5.36 25.23
CA GLY A 39 -11.00 5.74 25.54
C GLY A 39 -11.30 7.22 25.23
N PHE A 40 -12.58 7.57 25.16
CA PHE A 40 -13.03 8.91 24.75
C PHE A 40 -12.35 10.03 25.55
N GLN A 41 -12.01 11.13 24.86
CA GLN A 41 -11.44 12.34 25.47
C GLN A 41 -12.04 13.56 24.76
N PRO A 42 -12.51 14.59 25.49
CA PRO A 42 -13.08 15.80 24.90
C PRO A 42 -12.03 16.67 24.19
N GLU A 43 -10.76 16.54 24.56
CA GLU A 43 -9.64 17.16 23.87
C GLU A 43 -8.56 16.13 23.58
N ARG A 44 -8.03 16.13 22.36
CA ARG A 44 -6.95 15.25 21.92
C ARG A 44 -5.91 16.04 21.14
N GLU A 45 -4.64 15.70 21.35
CA GLU A 45 -3.56 16.16 20.49
C GLU A 45 -3.17 15.05 19.53
N LEU A 46 -3.15 15.36 18.25
CA LEU A 46 -2.86 14.39 17.21
C LEU A 46 -1.69 14.88 16.36
N GLU A 47 -0.66 14.06 16.30
CA GLU A 47 0.40 14.26 15.32
C GLU A 47 -0.05 13.71 13.96
N LEU A 48 0.23 14.47 12.91
CA LEU A 48 0.22 13.95 11.55
C LEU A 48 1.65 13.73 11.10
N ILE A 49 1.92 12.52 10.61
CA ILE A 49 3.24 12.05 10.16
C ILE A 49 3.64 12.68 8.81
N MET A 50 3.17 13.90 8.55
CA MET A 50 3.57 14.79 7.45
C MET A 50 4.76 15.66 7.84
N ARG A 51 4.79 16.11 9.10
CA ARG A 51 5.78 17.04 9.65
C ARG A 51 5.99 16.64 11.10
N GLY A 52 7.05 15.88 11.38
CA GLY A 52 7.36 15.49 12.75
C GLY A 52 7.32 16.70 13.67
N GLY A 53 6.56 16.61 14.75
CA GLY A 53 6.41 17.65 15.77
C GLY A 53 5.30 18.68 15.55
N VAL A 54 4.43 18.55 14.53
CA VAL A 54 3.21 19.39 14.42
C VAL A 54 2.01 18.62 14.99
N PHE A 55 1.42 19.17 16.04
CA PHE A 55 0.25 18.61 16.72
C PHE A 55 -1.00 19.43 16.40
N HIS A 56 -2.08 18.73 16.09
CA HIS A 56 -3.39 19.32 15.88
C HIS A 56 -4.25 19.05 17.10
N LYS A 57 -4.88 20.11 17.62
CA LYS A 57 -5.86 19.97 18.69
C LYS A 57 -7.20 19.56 18.08
N VAL A 58 -7.74 18.43 18.52
CA VAL A 58 -9.11 18.00 18.22
C VAL A 58 -9.97 18.21 19.46
N THR A 59 -11.06 18.94 19.32
CA THR A 59 -12.05 19.14 20.37
C THR A 59 -13.35 18.47 19.99
N VAL A 60 -13.87 17.64 20.88
CA VAL A 60 -15.11 16.89 20.73
C VAL A 60 -16.02 17.22 21.91
N PRO A 61 -17.19 17.85 21.70
CA PRO A 61 -18.18 18.02 22.76
C PRO A 61 -18.56 16.68 23.40
N GLU A 62 -18.71 16.65 24.73
CA GLU A 62 -18.97 15.41 25.48
C GLU A 62 -20.30 14.77 25.07
N GLU A 63 -21.28 15.58 24.68
CA GLU A 63 -22.58 15.14 24.18
C GLU A 63 -22.51 14.35 22.86
N LEU A 64 -21.41 14.47 22.11
CA LEU A 64 -21.18 13.70 20.88
C LEU A 64 -20.53 12.34 21.13
N LYS A 65 -20.23 11.99 22.38
CA LYS A 65 -19.60 10.72 22.74
C LYS A 65 -20.44 9.53 22.27
N ILE A 66 -19.82 8.63 21.50
CA ILE A 66 -20.42 7.39 21.02
C ILE A 66 -19.84 6.22 21.83
N PRO A 67 -20.65 5.56 22.68
CA PRO A 67 -20.18 4.39 23.41
C PRO A 67 -19.96 3.21 22.46
N LEU A 68 -18.85 2.48 22.62
CA LEU A 68 -18.67 1.17 22.01
C LEU A 68 -19.08 0.08 23.02
N GLU A 69 -19.92 -0.85 22.57
CA GLU A 69 -20.40 -1.96 23.39
C GLU A 69 -19.28 -2.94 23.79
N ALA A 70 -19.57 -3.80 24.77
CA ALA A 70 -18.64 -4.84 25.19
C ALA A 70 -18.40 -5.85 24.05
N GLY A 71 -17.19 -5.86 23.49
CA GLY A 71 -16.86 -6.76 22.38
C GLY A 71 -15.83 -6.15 21.43
N LYS A 72 -15.67 -6.76 20.25
CA LYS A 72 -14.97 -6.13 19.12
C LYS A 72 -15.98 -5.25 18.37
N ALA A 73 -15.63 -4.02 18.05
CA ALA A 73 -16.52 -3.07 17.38
C ALA A 73 -16.98 -3.55 16.00
N VAL A 74 -16.18 -4.38 15.32
CA VAL A 74 -16.56 -5.04 14.05
C VAL A 74 -17.80 -5.95 14.17
N ASN A 75 -18.17 -6.36 15.38
CA ASN A 75 -19.33 -7.22 15.64
C ASN A 75 -20.61 -6.43 15.92
N ASN A 76 -20.55 -5.10 15.98
CA ASN A 76 -21.73 -4.28 16.23
C ASN A 76 -22.51 -4.07 14.91
N ASP A 77 -23.84 -4.08 14.97
CA ASP A 77 -24.73 -3.95 13.80
C ASP A 77 -24.58 -2.61 13.05
N SER A 78 -23.99 -1.60 13.71
CA SER A 78 -23.66 -0.33 13.07
C SER A 78 -22.43 -0.41 12.17
N PHE A 79 -21.56 -1.42 12.32
CA PHE A 79 -20.39 -1.61 11.45
C PHE A 79 -20.82 -2.18 10.09
N TYR A 80 -20.32 -1.59 9.01
CA TYR A 80 -20.53 -2.11 7.66
C TYR A 80 -19.38 -1.73 6.73
N ILE A 81 -19.25 -2.46 5.62
CA ILE A 81 -18.28 -2.23 4.55
C ILE A 81 -19.05 -1.99 3.26
N GLU A 82 -18.64 -1.00 2.49
CA GLU A 82 -19.23 -0.65 1.19
C GLU A 82 -18.16 -0.18 0.20
N PRO A 83 -18.48 -0.11 -1.11
CA PRO A 83 -17.62 0.57 -2.08
C PRO A 83 -17.33 2.02 -1.64
N ILE A 84 -16.10 2.49 -1.85
CA ILE A 84 -15.58 3.73 -1.27
C ILE A 84 -16.42 4.96 -1.61
N GLY A 85 -17.03 4.99 -2.81
CA GLY A 85 -17.88 6.07 -3.26
C GLY A 85 -17.23 7.45 -3.08
N ALA A 86 -17.91 8.33 -2.34
CA ALA A 86 -17.41 9.68 -2.07
C ALA A 86 -16.37 9.78 -0.94
N ASN A 87 -15.99 8.67 -0.29
CA ASN A 87 -15.10 8.65 0.89
C ASN A 87 -13.60 8.63 0.54
N LEU A 88 -13.21 9.08 -0.66
CA LEU A 88 -11.79 9.11 -1.06
C LEU A 88 -10.95 10.07 -0.18
N ASP A 89 -11.60 11.09 0.38
CA ASP A 89 -11.00 11.96 1.39
C ASP A 89 -10.64 11.24 2.70
N SER A 90 -11.42 10.23 3.08
CA SER A 90 -11.15 9.38 4.23
C SER A 90 -9.92 8.52 4.01
N MET A 91 -9.74 7.97 2.80
CA MET A 91 -8.50 7.28 2.40
C MET A 91 -7.30 8.22 2.43
N MET A 92 -7.47 9.48 1.98
CA MET A 92 -6.41 10.50 2.05
C MET A 92 -6.03 10.85 3.49
N LEU A 93 -7.03 11.06 4.36
CA LEU A 93 -6.80 11.34 5.77
C LEU A 93 -6.04 10.20 6.44
N LEU A 94 -6.49 8.96 6.23
CA LEU A 94 -5.86 7.77 6.80
C LEU A 94 -4.43 7.57 6.25
N THR A 95 -4.19 7.87 4.97
CA THR A 95 -2.85 7.87 4.36
C THR A 95 -1.92 8.86 5.08
N MET A 96 -2.40 10.07 5.35
CA MET A 96 -1.65 11.08 6.09
C MET A 96 -1.38 10.65 7.54
N ARG A 97 -2.40 10.08 8.22
CA ARG A 97 -2.30 9.55 9.58
C ARG A 97 -1.30 8.38 9.70
N ALA A 98 -1.21 7.55 8.67
CA ALA A 98 -0.27 6.43 8.64
C ALA A 98 1.17 6.84 8.23
N GLY A 99 1.39 8.11 7.85
CA GLY A 99 2.69 8.55 7.35
C GLY A 99 3.03 7.95 5.98
N TRP A 100 2.00 7.64 5.20
CA TRP A 100 2.15 7.05 3.87
C TRP A 100 2.34 8.14 2.82
N ASN A 101 3.13 7.86 1.78
CA ASN A 101 3.68 8.88 0.88
C ASN A 101 2.80 9.21 -0.33
N GLN A 102 1.61 8.61 -0.42
CA GLN A 102 0.69 8.80 -1.53
C GLN A 102 0.11 10.22 -1.54
N VAL A 103 -0.10 10.75 -2.75
CA VAL A 103 -0.80 12.01 -3.02
C VAL A 103 -2.22 11.75 -3.51
N GLU A 104 -3.06 12.78 -3.59
CA GLU A 104 -4.43 12.67 -4.07
C GLU A 104 -4.55 12.03 -5.46
N GLN A 105 -3.61 12.32 -6.36
CA GLN A 105 -3.56 11.73 -7.70
C GLN A 105 -3.33 10.22 -7.66
N ASP A 106 -2.55 9.72 -6.68
CA ASP A 106 -2.37 8.27 -6.49
C ASP A 106 -3.67 7.59 -6.09
N LEU A 107 -4.40 8.20 -5.16
CA LEU A 107 -5.66 7.64 -4.68
C LEU A 107 -6.71 7.63 -5.79
N GLN A 108 -6.76 8.70 -6.59
CA GLN A 108 -7.62 8.74 -7.77
C GLN A 108 -7.26 7.64 -8.77
N ARG A 109 -5.97 7.48 -9.09
CA ARG A 109 -5.50 6.40 -9.97
C ARG A 109 -5.91 5.03 -9.45
N ILE A 110 -5.73 4.74 -8.16
CA ILE A 110 -6.11 3.44 -7.56
C ILE A 110 -7.62 3.18 -7.69
N VAL A 111 -8.46 4.22 -7.49
CA VAL A 111 -9.90 4.12 -7.69
C VAL A 111 -10.26 3.92 -9.17
N ASP A 112 -9.58 4.61 -10.07
CA ASP A 112 -9.83 4.53 -11.51
C ASP A 112 -9.41 3.18 -12.11
N LEU A 113 -8.45 2.47 -11.50
CA LEU A 113 -8.08 1.11 -11.91
C LEU A 113 -9.25 0.13 -11.73
N ASP A 114 -10.02 0.26 -10.65
CA ASP A 114 -11.25 -0.50 -10.43
C ASP A 114 -12.21 0.26 -9.49
N PRO A 115 -13.24 0.92 -10.03
CA PRO A 115 -14.20 1.69 -9.23
C PRO A 115 -15.00 0.86 -8.20
N GLN A 116 -15.07 -0.48 -8.36
CA GLN A 116 -15.74 -1.38 -7.42
C GLN A 116 -14.77 -2.03 -6.44
N GLY A 117 -13.49 -2.11 -6.78
CA GLY A 117 -12.42 -2.71 -5.97
C GLY A 117 -11.86 -1.81 -4.87
N ASN A 118 -12.60 -0.81 -4.42
CA ASN A 118 -12.14 0.12 -3.39
C ASN A 118 -13.22 0.24 -2.32
N PHE A 119 -12.84 0.13 -1.06
CA PHE A 119 -13.78 -0.06 0.04
C PHE A 119 -13.54 0.90 1.19
N VAL A 120 -14.64 1.22 1.87
CA VAL A 120 -14.63 1.94 3.16
C VAL A 120 -15.41 1.11 4.17
N ALA A 121 -14.88 1.00 5.39
CA ALA A 121 -15.68 0.57 6.53
C ALA A 121 -16.11 1.78 7.32
N SER A 122 -17.36 1.76 7.77
CA SER A 122 -17.99 2.83 8.52
C SER A 122 -18.80 2.29 9.68
N PHE A 123 -19.06 3.16 10.66
CA PHE A 123 -20.09 2.94 11.67
C PHE A 123 -21.28 3.84 11.39
N ARG A 124 -22.49 3.26 11.39
CA ARG A 124 -23.74 4.02 11.37
C ARG A 124 -23.93 4.74 12.68
N THR A 125 -24.26 6.02 12.60
CA THR A 125 -24.64 6.83 13.76
C THR A 125 -26.02 7.46 13.55
N ALA A 126 -26.53 8.17 14.55
CA ALA A 126 -27.81 8.86 14.43
C ALA A 126 -27.80 9.99 13.39
N ASP A 127 -26.63 10.59 13.15
CA ASP A 127 -26.49 11.78 12.30
C ASP A 127 -25.93 11.41 10.91
N HIS A 128 -24.75 10.80 10.88
CA HIS A 128 -24.05 10.43 9.65
C HIS A 128 -23.12 9.24 9.88
N ASP A 129 -22.81 8.52 8.80
CA ASP A 129 -21.88 7.40 8.84
C ASP A 129 -20.45 7.90 9.04
N ILE A 130 -19.72 7.28 9.97
CA ILE A 130 -18.34 7.65 10.29
C ILE A 130 -17.40 6.66 9.61
N PRO A 131 -16.65 7.05 8.56
CA PRO A 131 -15.62 6.21 7.95
C PRO A 131 -14.45 5.98 8.90
N VAL A 132 -14.04 4.73 9.06
CA VAL A 132 -13.03 4.29 10.03
C VAL A 132 -11.92 3.43 9.44
N SER A 133 -12.12 2.90 8.24
CA SER A 133 -11.11 2.14 7.53
C SER A 133 -11.31 2.21 6.03
N THR A 134 -10.22 2.00 5.28
CA THR A 134 -10.24 1.87 3.82
C THR A 134 -9.41 0.68 3.39
N ALA A 135 -9.66 0.18 2.19
CA ALA A 135 -8.85 -0.82 1.50
C ALA A 135 -9.07 -0.73 -0.02
N SER A 136 -8.15 -1.33 -0.78
CA SER A 136 -8.25 -1.43 -2.24
C SER A 136 -7.82 -2.82 -2.70
N VAL A 137 -8.47 -3.33 -3.74
CA VAL A 137 -8.10 -4.52 -4.52
C VAL A 137 -7.93 -4.05 -5.97
N ALA A 138 -6.69 -3.75 -6.33
CA ALA A 138 -6.37 -3.23 -7.65
C ALA A 138 -6.18 -4.38 -8.65
N PRO A 139 -6.72 -4.26 -9.87
CA PRO A 139 -6.37 -5.16 -10.97
C PRO A 139 -4.90 -4.98 -11.36
N VAL A 140 -4.15 -6.07 -11.40
CA VAL A 140 -2.78 -6.12 -11.95
C VAL A 140 -2.85 -6.91 -13.25
N GLY A 141 -3.08 -6.16 -14.34
CA GLY A 141 -3.43 -6.74 -15.63
C GLY A 141 -4.74 -7.53 -15.59
N SER A 142 -4.87 -8.49 -16.50
CA SER A 142 -6.10 -9.26 -16.68
C SER A 142 -6.26 -10.43 -15.70
N ARG A 143 -5.16 -10.95 -15.14
CA ARG A 143 -5.17 -12.22 -14.38
C ARG A 143 -4.87 -12.10 -12.90
N ASN A 144 -4.52 -10.92 -12.40
CA ASN A 144 -4.02 -10.78 -11.03
C ASN A 144 -4.69 -9.62 -10.28
N THR A 145 -4.70 -9.71 -8.95
CA THR A 145 -5.11 -8.65 -8.04
C THR A 145 -3.98 -8.27 -7.09
N TRP A 146 -4.03 -7.05 -6.59
CA TRP A 146 -3.18 -6.60 -5.51
C TRP A 146 -3.99 -5.93 -4.42
N ILE A 147 -3.87 -6.41 -3.19
CA ILE A 147 -4.52 -5.78 -2.05
C ILE A 147 -3.59 -4.73 -1.46
N GLY A 148 -4.10 -3.51 -1.33
CA GLY A 148 -3.37 -2.35 -0.82
C GLY A 148 -4.29 -1.41 -0.05
N MET A 149 -3.75 -0.28 0.39
CA MET A 149 -4.50 0.79 1.06
C MET A 149 -5.31 0.36 2.29
N ILE A 150 -4.93 -0.76 2.93
CA ILE A 150 -5.56 -1.23 4.17
C ILE A 150 -5.11 -0.33 5.31
N LEU A 151 -6.00 0.59 5.66
CA LEU A 151 -5.77 1.59 6.68
C LEU A 151 -6.94 1.56 7.64
N VAL A 152 -6.66 1.43 8.95
CA VAL A 152 -7.65 1.54 10.01
C VAL A 152 -7.27 2.73 10.87
N HIS A 153 -8.28 3.52 11.28
CA HIS A 153 -8.09 4.63 12.19
C HIS A 153 -7.34 4.15 13.47
N PRO A 154 -6.24 4.80 13.90
CA PRO A 154 -5.43 4.33 15.02
C PRO A 154 -6.23 4.09 16.31
N GLU A 155 -7.20 4.96 16.56
CA GLU A 155 -8.12 4.99 17.68
C GLU A 155 -9.09 3.79 17.71
N LEU A 156 -9.23 3.06 16.61
CA LEU A 156 -10.10 1.89 16.48
C LEU A 156 -9.33 0.60 16.18
N ARG A 157 -8.01 0.59 16.43
CA ARG A 157 -7.21 -0.62 16.35
C ARG A 157 -7.64 -1.64 17.41
N ARG A 158 -7.29 -2.90 17.17
CA ARG A 158 -7.65 -4.07 18.02
C ARG A 158 -9.16 -4.34 18.12
N GLN A 159 -9.95 -3.74 17.23
CA GLN A 159 -11.40 -3.95 17.12
C GLN A 159 -11.81 -4.93 16.03
N GLY A 160 -10.87 -5.65 15.41
CA GLY A 160 -11.14 -6.65 14.35
C GLY A 160 -11.39 -6.07 12.96
N ILE A 161 -11.40 -4.74 12.82
CA ILE A 161 -11.69 -4.03 11.55
C ILE A 161 -10.74 -4.45 10.43
N ALA A 162 -9.42 -4.50 10.67
CA ALA A 162 -8.44 -4.88 9.64
C ALA A 162 -8.67 -6.31 9.10
N ASN A 163 -9.04 -7.25 9.97
CA ASN A 163 -9.35 -8.63 9.55
C ASN A 163 -10.61 -8.66 8.69
N ALA A 164 -11.67 -7.94 9.07
CA ALA A 164 -12.89 -7.88 8.27
C ALA A 164 -12.66 -7.22 6.91
N MET A 165 -11.87 -6.13 6.86
CA MET A 165 -11.45 -5.53 5.59
C MET A 165 -10.68 -6.53 4.72
N MET A 166 -9.74 -7.28 5.29
CA MET A 166 -9.00 -8.29 4.52
C MET A 166 -9.89 -9.40 3.99
N GLN A 167 -10.79 -9.95 4.82
CA GLN A 167 -11.74 -10.98 4.38
C GLN A 167 -12.62 -10.45 3.24
N HIS A 168 -13.11 -9.21 3.34
CA HIS A 168 -13.87 -8.57 2.27
C HIS A 168 -13.06 -8.42 0.99
N CYS A 169 -11.82 -7.96 1.08
CA CYS A 169 -10.94 -7.81 -0.08
C CYS A 169 -10.57 -9.17 -0.73
N VAL A 170 -10.36 -10.22 0.06
CA VAL A 170 -10.12 -11.57 -0.44
C VAL A 170 -11.34 -12.10 -1.19
N ASN A 171 -12.54 -11.96 -0.62
CA ASN A 171 -13.77 -12.37 -1.28
C ASN A 171 -13.95 -11.65 -2.61
N TYR A 172 -13.77 -10.33 -2.62
CA TYR A 172 -13.82 -9.55 -3.85
C TYR A 172 -12.78 -10.03 -4.87
N ALA A 173 -11.53 -10.28 -4.46
CA ALA A 173 -10.49 -10.78 -5.35
C ALA A 173 -10.82 -12.15 -5.98
N ILE A 174 -11.42 -13.06 -5.19
CA ILE A 174 -11.91 -14.36 -5.66
C ILE A 174 -13.06 -14.17 -6.67
N GLU A 175 -14.02 -13.29 -6.36
CA GLU A 175 -15.15 -12.97 -7.25
C GLU A 175 -14.72 -12.37 -8.59
N GLN A 176 -13.56 -11.69 -8.63
CA GLN A 176 -12.97 -11.22 -9.89
C GLN A 176 -12.46 -12.36 -10.79
N GLY A 177 -12.40 -13.60 -10.29
CA GLY A 177 -11.93 -14.77 -11.04
C GLY A 177 -10.45 -14.71 -11.43
N LYS A 178 -9.65 -13.96 -10.66
CA LYS A 178 -8.22 -13.77 -10.91
C LYS A 178 -7.39 -14.77 -10.10
N VAL A 179 -6.20 -15.06 -10.63
CA VAL A 179 -5.36 -16.17 -10.15
C VAL A 179 -4.42 -15.72 -9.04
N ILE A 180 -3.53 -14.77 -9.35
CA ILE A 180 -2.52 -14.34 -8.38
C ILE A 180 -3.05 -13.14 -7.61
N ASN A 181 -3.08 -13.26 -6.28
CA ASN A 181 -3.50 -12.21 -5.37
C ASN A 181 -2.35 -11.84 -4.44
N GLY A 182 -1.72 -10.69 -4.69
CA GLY A 182 -0.53 -10.22 -3.98
C GLY A 182 -0.79 -9.06 -3.03
N LEU A 183 0.15 -8.80 -2.13
CA LEU A 183 0.24 -7.56 -1.35
C LEU A 183 1.68 -7.33 -0.87
N ASP A 184 1.97 -6.10 -0.44
CA ASP A 184 3.19 -5.80 0.32
C ASP A 184 2.83 -5.41 1.76
N ALA A 185 3.15 -6.29 2.69
CA ALA A 185 2.77 -6.18 4.06
C ALA A 185 3.72 -5.30 4.88
N THR A 186 3.19 -4.37 5.67
CA THR A 186 3.98 -3.74 6.75
C THR A 186 4.15 -4.71 7.91
N PRO A 187 5.15 -4.54 8.80
CA PRO A 187 5.32 -5.42 9.96
C PRO A 187 4.06 -5.54 10.84
N MET A 188 3.25 -4.47 10.95
CA MET A 188 1.97 -4.50 11.66
C MET A 188 0.90 -5.37 10.97
N GLY A 189 0.96 -5.47 9.64
CA GLY A 189 -0.03 -6.17 8.82
C GLY A 189 0.23 -7.66 8.67
N ASN A 190 1.48 -8.15 8.79
CA ASN A 190 1.83 -9.56 8.53
C ASN A 190 0.91 -10.55 9.26
N THR A 191 0.57 -10.28 10.53
CA THR A 191 -0.32 -11.15 11.33
C THR A 191 -1.77 -11.17 10.84
N VAL A 192 -2.25 -10.07 10.26
CA VAL A 192 -3.60 -9.94 9.68
C VAL A 192 -3.68 -10.73 8.36
N TYR A 193 -2.64 -10.62 7.52
CA TYR A 193 -2.63 -11.23 6.20
C TYR A 193 -2.41 -12.75 6.26
N GLY A 194 -1.53 -13.23 7.15
CA GLY A 194 -1.34 -14.67 7.37
C GLY A 194 -2.63 -15.38 7.79
N ALA A 195 -3.48 -14.70 8.57
CA ALA A 195 -4.77 -15.23 9.03
C ALA A 195 -5.82 -15.38 7.92
N VAL A 196 -5.53 -14.94 6.68
CA VAL A 196 -6.39 -15.13 5.50
C VAL A 196 -5.65 -15.79 4.34
N GLY A 197 -4.58 -16.54 4.66
CA GLY A 197 -3.93 -17.43 3.70
C GLY A 197 -2.72 -16.86 2.96
N TYR A 198 -2.26 -15.66 3.30
CA TYR A 198 -1.04 -15.12 2.70
C TYR A 198 0.22 -15.82 3.19
N THR A 199 1.19 -15.95 2.30
CA THR A 199 2.51 -16.54 2.54
C THR A 199 3.58 -15.53 2.14
N ASP A 200 4.62 -15.41 2.97
CA ASP A 200 5.77 -14.54 2.71
C ASP A 200 6.52 -15.00 1.44
N SER A 201 6.94 -14.03 0.63
CA SER A 201 7.82 -14.21 -0.53
C SER A 201 9.20 -13.63 -0.21
N PHE A 202 9.39 -12.30 -0.32
CA PHE A 202 10.66 -11.66 -0.02
C PHE A 202 10.49 -10.27 0.62
N ARG A 203 11.59 -9.75 1.18
CA ARG A 203 11.58 -8.44 1.86
C ARG A 203 11.92 -7.31 0.92
N ILE A 204 11.23 -6.19 1.11
CA ILE A 204 11.42 -4.93 0.39
C ILE A 204 11.72 -3.85 1.42
N TRP A 205 12.71 -3.01 1.14
CA TRP A 205 13.10 -1.91 2.01
C TRP A 205 12.79 -0.57 1.36
N ARG A 206 11.84 0.16 1.96
CA ARG A 206 11.71 1.58 1.70
C ARG A 206 12.90 2.29 2.28
N SER A 207 13.57 3.03 1.42
CA SER A 207 14.74 3.82 1.77
C SER A 207 14.63 5.20 1.14
N TRP A 208 15.22 6.21 1.78
CA TRP A 208 15.38 7.52 1.16
C TRP A 208 16.84 7.87 0.91
N PHE A 209 17.05 8.70 -0.10
CA PHE A 209 18.36 9.22 -0.46
C PHE A 209 18.23 10.61 -1.10
N ASP A 210 19.36 11.32 -1.16
CA ASP A 210 19.48 12.60 -1.87
C ASP A 210 19.87 12.36 -3.34
N PRO A 211 19.04 12.77 -4.33
CA PRO A 211 19.35 12.62 -5.75
C PRO A 211 20.65 13.33 -6.18
N SER A 212 21.07 14.39 -5.50
CA SER A 212 22.25 15.20 -5.87
C SER A 212 23.56 14.40 -5.80
N GLN A 213 23.58 13.26 -5.10
CA GLN A 213 24.75 12.38 -5.06
C GLN A 213 25.13 11.81 -6.44
N PHE A 214 24.21 11.82 -7.41
CA PHE A 214 24.43 11.38 -8.77
C PHE A 214 24.92 12.50 -9.72
N ASN A 215 25.03 13.75 -9.26
CA ASN A 215 25.37 14.90 -10.13
C ASN A 215 26.74 14.79 -10.80
N GLN A 216 27.67 14.01 -10.23
CA GLN A 216 28.99 13.75 -10.81
C GLN A 216 29.05 12.44 -11.62
N SER A 217 27.98 11.65 -11.62
CA SER A 217 27.87 10.43 -12.41
C SER A 217 27.40 10.75 -13.83
N SER A 218 27.88 9.98 -14.81
CA SER A 218 27.42 10.05 -16.20
C SER A 218 26.52 8.86 -16.54
N PHE A 219 25.69 9.05 -17.56
CA PHE A 219 24.87 8.00 -18.17
C PHE A 219 24.94 8.14 -19.70
N ASP A 220 24.66 7.06 -20.43
CA ASP A 220 24.67 7.06 -21.89
C ASP A 220 23.38 7.69 -22.45
N GLN A 221 23.49 8.96 -22.89
CA GLN A 221 22.38 9.72 -23.49
C GLN A 221 21.94 9.17 -24.85
N THR A 222 22.71 8.28 -25.48
CA THR A 222 22.32 7.65 -26.75
C THR A 222 21.43 6.42 -26.53
N ARG A 223 21.47 5.84 -25.32
CA ARG A 223 20.66 4.67 -24.93
C ARG A 223 19.45 5.02 -24.09
N ILE A 224 19.57 6.04 -23.23
CA ILE A 224 18.53 6.42 -22.29
C ILE A 224 17.76 7.62 -22.83
N SER A 225 16.44 7.45 -22.96
CA SER A 225 15.52 8.49 -23.41
C SER A 225 14.25 8.50 -22.56
N ARG A 226 13.51 9.60 -22.62
CA ARG A 226 12.16 9.64 -22.06
C ARG A 226 11.25 8.69 -22.81
N VAL A 227 10.32 8.07 -22.09
CA VAL A 227 9.26 7.24 -22.67
C VAL A 227 8.30 8.14 -23.44
N SER A 228 7.96 7.75 -24.66
CA SER A 228 6.87 8.36 -25.42
C SER A 228 5.64 7.44 -25.46
N ALA A 229 4.50 7.98 -25.89
CA ALA A 229 3.29 7.16 -26.07
C ALA A 229 3.50 6.01 -27.07
N ALA A 230 4.40 6.16 -28.05
CA ALA A 230 4.72 5.14 -29.04
C ALA A 230 5.54 3.98 -28.45
N ASP A 231 6.25 4.20 -27.33
CA ASP A 231 7.06 3.17 -26.66
C ASP A 231 6.23 2.27 -25.74
N LEU A 232 5.02 2.70 -25.34
CA LEU A 232 4.26 2.06 -24.27
C LEU A 232 3.96 0.59 -24.52
N ASP A 233 3.57 0.21 -25.73
CA ASP A 233 3.22 -1.18 -26.02
C ASP A 233 4.44 -2.10 -25.96
N GLU A 234 5.61 -1.60 -26.36
CA GLU A 234 6.87 -2.34 -26.24
C GLU A 234 7.32 -2.43 -24.79
N LEU A 235 7.23 -1.32 -24.05
CA LEU A 235 7.56 -1.25 -22.63
C LEU A 235 6.70 -2.21 -21.80
N ILE A 236 5.39 -2.27 -22.06
CA ILE A 236 4.46 -3.17 -21.38
C ILE A 236 4.81 -4.63 -21.67
N ARG A 237 5.18 -4.97 -22.91
CA ARG A 237 5.67 -6.32 -23.24
C ARG A 237 6.95 -6.63 -22.47
N TYR A 238 7.92 -5.72 -22.45
CA TYR A 238 9.16 -5.86 -21.69
C TYR A 238 8.88 -6.09 -20.19
N ASP A 239 8.06 -5.25 -19.55
CA ASP A 239 7.69 -5.36 -18.13
C ASP A 239 7.00 -6.69 -17.82
N SER A 240 6.07 -7.13 -18.69
CA SER A 240 5.31 -8.37 -18.49
C SER A 240 6.16 -9.65 -18.49
N THR A 241 7.39 -9.62 -19.02
CA THR A 241 8.31 -10.76 -18.92
C THR A 241 9.25 -10.68 -17.73
N ARG A 242 9.24 -9.56 -16.98
CA ARG A 242 10.05 -9.35 -15.76
C ARG A 242 9.20 -9.37 -14.48
N TRP A 243 7.87 -9.41 -14.59
CA TRP A 243 6.96 -9.57 -13.46
C TRP A 243 5.57 -10.05 -13.91
N LEU A 244 4.53 -9.74 -13.12
CA LEU A 244 3.13 -9.87 -13.53
C LEU A 244 2.79 -8.85 -14.61
N ALA A 245 2.02 -9.27 -15.62
CA ALA A 245 1.46 -8.35 -16.59
C ALA A 245 0.59 -7.30 -15.89
N ARG A 246 0.90 -6.02 -16.09
CA ARG A 246 0.27 -4.89 -15.38
C ARG A 246 0.06 -3.66 -16.27
N GLU A 247 -0.36 -3.90 -17.52
CA GLU A 247 -0.50 -2.87 -18.56
C GLU A 247 -1.31 -1.65 -18.10
N ASN A 248 -2.39 -1.88 -17.35
CA ASN A 248 -3.28 -0.85 -16.84
C ASN A 248 -2.56 0.10 -15.87
N ILE A 249 -1.65 -0.45 -15.06
CA ILE A 249 -0.84 0.32 -14.11
C ILE A 249 0.23 1.14 -14.84
N ILE A 250 0.99 0.53 -15.75
CA ILE A 250 2.03 1.24 -16.51
C ILE A 250 1.44 2.40 -17.31
N ARG A 251 0.29 2.21 -17.97
CA ARG A 251 -0.40 3.27 -18.70
C ARG A 251 -0.89 4.39 -17.78
N ALA A 252 -1.46 4.04 -16.63
CA ALA A 252 -1.95 5.02 -15.68
C ALA A 252 -0.79 5.86 -15.08
N LEU A 253 0.31 5.20 -14.69
CA LEU A 253 1.52 5.90 -14.20
C LEU A 253 2.15 6.79 -15.26
N PHE A 254 2.20 6.33 -16.52
CA PHE A 254 2.69 7.16 -17.61
C PHE A 254 1.80 8.39 -17.82
N THR A 255 0.49 8.24 -17.71
CA THR A 255 -0.46 9.36 -17.80
C THR A 255 -0.20 10.40 -16.71
N ASP A 256 0.15 9.94 -15.50
CA ASP A 256 0.39 10.80 -14.35
C ASP A 256 1.78 11.44 -14.31
N SER A 257 2.79 10.82 -14.93
CA SER A 257 4.20 11.15 -14.68
C SER A 257 5.13 10.92 -15.88
N ALA A 258 4.63 11.14 -17.10
CA ALA A 258 5.40 10.96 -18.35
C ALA A 258 6.72 11.76 -18.37
N GLU A 259 6.80 12.89 -17.68
CA GLU A 259 7.99 13.74 -17.65
C GLU A 259 9.17 13.13 -16.88
N GLU A 260 8.89 12.15 -16.02
CA GLU A 260 9.87 11.39 -15.25
C GLU A 260 9.84 9.88 -15.55
N ALA A 261 9.39 9.51 -16.75
CA ALA A 261 9.42 8.15 -17.27
C ALA A 261 10.56 7.99 -18.28
N TYR A 262 11.49 7.07 -18.02
CA TYR A 262 12.67 6.83 -18.85
C TYR A 262 12.82 5.35 -19.19
N LEU A 263 13.36 5.08 -20.38
CA LEU A 263 13.74 3.74 -20.83
C LEU A 263 15.19 3.72 -21.32
N SER A 264 15.82 2.55 -21.27
CA SER A 264 17.13 2.28 -21.88
C SER A 264 16.97 1.27 -23.00
N ARG A 265 17.66 1.50 -24.11
CA ARG A 265 17.73 0.57 -25.25
C ARG A 265 19.13 0.02 -25.45
N ASN A 266 19.20 -1.25 -25.81
CA ASN A 266 20.44 -1.92 -26.17
C ASN A 266 20.93 -1.50 -27.58
N GLY A 267 22.07 -2.02 -28.02
CA GLY A 267 22.64 -1.69 -29.34
C GLY A 267 21.78 -2.15 -30.54
N ASN A 268 20.84 -3.07 -30.32
CA ASN A 268 19.87 -3.53 -31.33
C ASN A 268 18.57 -2.69 -31.33
N GLY A 269 18.46 -1.72 -30.41
CA GLY A 269 17.27 -0.88 -30.25
C GLY A 269 16.17 -1.50 -29.39
N GLU A 270 16.41 -2.61 -28.71
CA GLU A 270 15.43 -3.26 -27.84
C GLU A 270 15.50 -2.69 -26.42
N ILE A 271 14.36 -2.60 -25.72
CA ILE A 271 14.34 -2.16 -24.31
C ILE A 271 15.09 -3.16 -23.42
N GLU A 272 16.02 -2.65 -22.60
CA GLU A 272 16.81 -3.38 -21.59
C GLU A 272 16.55 -2.87 -20.15
N GLY A 273 15.69 -1.87 -19.99
CA GLY A 273 15.30 -1.34 -18.69
C GLY A 273 14.42 -0.09 -18.78
N TYR A 274 13.75 0.22 -17.69
CA TYR A 274 12.99 1.46 -17.53
C TYR A 274 12.89 1.87 -16.06
N LEU A 275 12.65 3.17 -15.85
CA LEU A 275 12.48 3.76 -14.53
C LEU A 275 11.45 4.89 -14.64
N PHE A 276 10.43 4.83 -13.79
CA PHE A 276 9.49 5.93 -13.60
C PHE A 276 9.76 6.61 -12.27
N ALA A 277 9.54 7.91 -12.19
CA ALA A 277 9.47 8.62 -10.93
C ALA A 277 8.23 9.52 -10.89
N ARG A 278 7.75 9.83 -9.68
CA ARG A 278 6.54 10.62 -9.51
C ARG A 278 6.53 11.37 -8.18
N PRO A 279 5.76 12.47 -8.06
CA PRO A 279 5.59 13.15 -6.79
C PRO A 279 5.08 12.21 -5.69
N GLY A 280 5.53 12.46 -4.46
CA GLY A 280 4.95 11.89 -3.26
C GLY A 280 4.79 12.98 -2.20
N ARG A 281 3.98 12.68 -1.20
CA ARG A 281 3.57 13.60 -0.14
C ARG A 281 4.71 14.02 0.78
N LEU A 282 5.61 13.10 1.08
CA LEU A 282 6.82 13.29 1.89
C LEU A 282 8.05 13.44 1.00
N ARG A 283 8.19 12.57 -0.01
CA ARG A 283 9.36 12.47 -0.89
C ARG A 283 8.94 12.03 -2.28
N TYR A 284 9.72 12.38 -3.30
CA TYR A 284 9.51 11.83 -4.64
C TYR A 284 9.66 10.31 -4.62
N PHE A 285 8.85 9.59 -5.38
CA PHE A 285 9.01 8.14 -5.56
C PHE A 285 9.88 7.85 -6.77
N ILE A 286 10.81 6.90 -6.61
CA ILE A 286 11.54 6.23 -7.68
C ILE A 286 10.96 4.82 -7.80
N GLY A 287 10.28 4.55 -8.90
CA GLY A 287 9.62 3.28 -9.16
C GLY A 287 8.32 3.46 -9.97
N PRO A 288 7.91 2.44 -10.75
CA PRO A 288 8.57 1.15 -10.96
C PRO A 288 9.94 1.28 -11.64
N PHE A 289 10.88 0.41 -11.26
CA PHE A 289 12.25 0.42 -11.75
C PHE A 289 12.75 -1.01 -12.00
N VAL A 290 12.90 -1.33 -13.28
CA VAL A 290 13.29 -2.65 -13.80
C VAL A 290 14.43 -2.49 -14.80
N ALA A 291 15.46 -3.33 -14.71
CA ALA A 291 16.57 -3.34 -15.66
C ALA A 291 17.20 -4.72 -15.75
N ASP A 292 17.71 -5.08 -16.92
CA ASP A 292 18.33 -6.38 -17.20
C ASP A 292 19.69 -6.56 -16.49
N ASP A 293 20.42 -5.48 -16.21
CA ASP A 293 21.70 -5.51 -15.52
C ASP A 293 22.02 -4.25 -14.68
N ASP A 294 23.08 -4.34 -13.87
CA ASP A 294 23.58 -3.28 -12.99
C ASP A 294 23.99 -2.00 -13.75
N PRO A 295 24.75 -2.04 -14.87
CA PRO A 295 25.03 -0.86 -15.69
C PRO A 295 23.79 -0.11 -16.18
N THR A 296 22.81 -0.81 -16.76
CA THR A 296 21.57 -0.21 -17.25
C THR A 296 20.78 0.42 -16.12
N ALA A 297 20.67 -0.29 -14.98
CA ALA A 297 20.02 0.23 -13.79
C ALA A 297 20.70 1.52 -13.29
N ARG A 298 22.03 1.53 -13.19
CA ARG A 298 22.80 2.71 -12.77
C ARG A 298 22.59 3.90 -13.70
N GLY A 299 22.56 3.66 -15.01
CA GLY A 299 22.31 4.69 -16.01
C GLY A 299 20.94 5.33 -15.85
N LEU A 300 19.88 4.51 -15.77
CA LEU A 300 18.49 4.96 -15.58
C LEU A 300 18.32 5.77 -14.29
N LEU A 301 18.87 5.26 -13.18
CA LEU A 301 18.81 5.95 -11.89
C LEU A 301 19.55 7.29 -11.92
N THR A 302 20.73 7.34 -12.56
CA THR A 302 21.50 8.58 -12.73
C THR A 302 20.71 9.60 -13.54
N CYS A 303 20.10 9.18 -14.65
CA CYS A 303 19.29 10.04 -15.52
C CYS A 303 18.12 10.69 -14.76
N VAL A 304 17.36 9.89 -14.02
CA VAL A 304 16.24 10.41 -13.21
C VAL A 304 16.73 11.31 -12.09
N CYS A 305 17.81 10.93 -11.39
CA CYS A 305 18.36 11.76 -10.32
C CYS A 305 18.88 13.12 -10.82
N HIS A 306 19.42 13.20 -12.05
CA HIS A 306 19.78 14.47 -12.68
C HIS A 306 18.56 15.35 -12.91
N SER A 307 17.45 14.80 -13.44
CA SER A 307 16.19 15.53 -13.63
C SER A 307 15.64 16.05 -12.30
N LEU A 308 15.55 15.19 -11.29
CA LEU A 308 15.05 15.54 -9.96
C LEU A 308 15.93 16.59 -9.26
N SER A 309 17.25 16.43 -9.28
CA SER A 309 18.19 17.39 -8.69
C SER A 309 18.10 18.76 -9.39
N ALA A 310 18.00 18.79 -10.72
CA ALA A 310 17.83 20.02 -11.48
C ALA A 310 16.51 20.76 -11.14
N ARG A 311 15.48 20.03 -10.70
CA ARG A 311 14.21 20.56 -10.20
C ARG A 311 14.25 20.96 -8.71
N GLY A 312 15.39 20.80 -8.04
CA GLY A 312 15.56 21.12 -6.62
C GLY A 312 15.00 20.07 -5.67
N ILE A 313 14.73 18.85 -6.13
CA ILE A 313 14.29 17.74 -5.26
C ILE A 313 15.49 17.19 -4.50
N THR A 314 15.43 17.25 -3.17
CA THR A 314 16.54 16.87 -2.28
C THR A 314 16.36 15.53 -1.59
N GLU A 315 15.16 14.94 -1.65
CA GLU A 315 14.88 13.62 -1.05
C GLU A 315 13.97 12.80 -1.95
N SER A 316 14.31 11.52 -2.15
CA SER A 316 13.50 10.56 -2.89
C SER A 316 13.43 9.22 -2.16
N PHE A 317 12.27 8.58 -2.21
CA PHE A 317 12.05 7.21 -1.77
C PHE A 317 12.26 6.21 -2.90
N ILE A 318 12.82 5.07 -2.56
CA ILE A 318 12.87 3.86 -3.39
C ILE A 318 12.52 2.66 -2.52
N ASP A 319 11.75 1.74 -3.08
CA ASP A 319 11.36 0.49 -2.42
C ASP A 319 12.14 -0.66 -3.08
N THR A 320 13.19 -1.11 -2.42
CA THR A 320 14.18 -2.01 -3.03
C THR A 320 14.09 -3.41 -2.44
N PRO A 321 14.08 -4.49 -3.25
CA PRO A 321 14.26 -5.85 -2.74
C PRO A 321 15.55 -5.99 -1.91
N GLU A 322 15.49 -6.72 -0.80
CA GLU A 322 16.63 -6.88 0.11
C GLU A 322 17.88 -7.50 -0.59
N SER A 323 17.69 -8.27 -1.66
CA SER A 323 18.77 -8.85 -2.49
C SER A 323 19.62 -7.82 -3.26
N LYS A 324 19.24 -6.54 -3.25
CA LYS A 324 20.02 -5.44 -3.84
C LYS A 324 20.93 -4.72 -2.84
N PHE A 325 20.99 -5.22 -1.61
CA PHE A 325 21.96 -4.80 -0.59
C PHE A 325 23.04 -5.86 -0.43
N ASN A 326 24.31 -5.47 -0.35
CA ASN A 326 25.40 -6.43 -0.10
C ASN A 326 25.40 -6.92 1.35
N HIS A 327 24.87 -6.11 2.27
CA HIS A 327 24.70 -6.47 3.67
C HIS A 327 23.20 -6.44 4.01
N PRO A 328 22.48 -7.56 3.92
CA PRO A 328 21.06 -7.61 4.27
C PRO A 328 20.86 -7.35 5.78
N GLY A 329 19.65 -6.90 6.14
CA GLY A 329 19.31 -6.68 7.55
C GLY A 329 19.02 -8.00 8.27
N VAL A 330 18.87 -7.93 9.60
CA VAL A 330 18.35 -9.06 10.39
C VAL A 330 16.86 -8.86 10.60
N TYR A 331 16.07 -9.88 10.25
CA TYR A 331 14.63 -9.82 10.42
C TYR A 331 14.20 -10.38 11.78
N ASP A 332 13.48 -9.57 12.53
CA ASP A 332 12.69 -9.99 13.68
C ASP A 332 11.21 -9.64 13.45
N LYS A 333 10.40 -10.67 13.27
CA LYS A 333 8.95 -10.59 13.07
C LYS A 333 8.18 -10.06 14.27
N SER A 334 8.81 -9.98 15.44
CA SER A 334 8.18 -9.47 16.67
C SER A 334 8.29 -7.95 16.84
N VAL A 335 9.14 -7.29 16.05
CA VAL A 335 9.38 -5.84 16.15
C VAL A 335 8.89 -5.09 14.92
N PHE A 336 8.42 -3.86 15.14
CA PHE A 336 8.00 -2.98 14.07
C PHE A 336 9.18 -2.28 13.38
N ASP A 337 10.15 -1.82 14.16
CA ASP A 337 11.37 -1.20 13.64
C ASP A 337 12.54 -2.15 13.86
N GLN A 338 13.15 -2.57 12.76
CA GLN A 338 14.24 -3.54 12.77
C GLN A 338 15.51 -2.87 13.29
N GLN A 339 16.16 -3.51 14.26
CA GLN A 339 17.40 -2.97 14.86
C GLN A 339 18.58 -2.98 13.87
N GLN A 340 18.69 -4.05 13.08
CA GLN A 340 19.75 -4.19 12.07
C GLN A 340 19.12 -4.07 10.68
N LYS A 341 19.15 -2.86 10.12
CA LYS A 341 18.67 -2.54 8.77
C LYS A 341 19.74 -2.89 7.74
N PRO A 342 19.37 -3.17 6.48
CA PRO A 342 20.33 -3.47 5.43
C PRO A 342 21.22 -2.25 5.13
N SER A 343 22.38 -2.50 4.55
CA SER A 343 23.31 -1.44 4.14
C SER A 343 24.07 -1.85 2.88
N ASP A 344 24.84 -0.91 2.33
CA ASP A 344 25.62 -1.11 1.10
C ASP A 344 24.73 -1.49 -0.09
N HIS A 345 23.84 -0.56 -0.46
CA HIS A 345 22.99 -0.69 -1.63
C HIS A 345 23.83 -0.64 -2.92
N LYS A 346 23.63 -1.60 -3.82
CA LYS A 346 24.47 -1.80 -5.03
C LYS A 346 24.59 -0.57 -5.95
N LEU A 347 23.57 0.30 -5.99
CA LEU A 347 23.57 1.50 -6.84
C LEU A 347 23.67 2.83 -6.11
N ILE A 348 23.32 2.89 -4.81
CA ILE A 348 23.10 4.16 -4.10
C ILE A 348 24.04 4.18 -2.90
N ALA A 349 25.09 4.99 -2.98
CA ALA A 349 26.14 5.02 -1.98
C ALA A 349 25.64 5.52 -0.61
N LYS A 350 24.80 6.57 -0.61
CA LYS A 350 24.20 7.13 0.60
C LYS A 350 22.69 6.92 0.56
N LEU A 351 22.25 5.86 1.23
CA LEU A 351 20.86 5.43 1.31
C LEU A 351 20.50 5.16 2.77
N THR A 352 19.33 5.62 3.21
CA THR A 352 18.83 5.39 4.57
C THR A 352 17.57 4.53 4.53
N PRO A 353 17.62 3.24 4.94
CA PRO A 353 16.44 2.41 5.08
C PRO A 353 15.54 2.93 6.22
N VAL A 354 14.25 3.06 5.95
CA VAL A 354 13.27 3.59 6.91
C VAL A 354 12.23 2.58 7.35
N ARG A 355 11.81 1.69 6.46
CA ARG A 355 10.73 0.74 6.72
C ARG A 355 10.87 -0.46 5.81
N ASP A 356 10.67 -1.65 6.35
CA ASP A 356 10.55 -2.86 5.57
C ASP A 356 9.10 -3.19 5.24
N PHE A 357 8.93 -3.94 4.17
CA PHE A 357 7.72 -4.63 3.80
C PHE A 357 8.05 -6.09 3.49
N THR A 358 7.07 -6.96 3.64
CA THR A 358 7.13 -8.34 3.19
C THR A 358 6.21 -8.49 1.98
N ARG A 359 6.75 -8.82 0.82
CA ARG A 359 5.94 -9.25 -0.32
C ARG A 359 5.25 -10.54 0.05
N MET A 360 3.95 -10.63 -0.15
CA MET A 360 3.16 -11.82 0.16
C MET A 360 2.19 -12.13 -0.97
N TYR A 361 1.85 -13.41 -1.11
CA TYR A 361 0.79 -13.88 -2.00
C TYR A 361 -0.15 -14.81 -1.26
N GLN A 362 -1.42 -14.79 -1.66
CA GLN A 362 -2.40 -15.73 -1.11
C GLN A 362 -2.15 -17.12 -1.70
N ALA A 363 -1.72 -18.04 -0.82
CA ALA A 363 -1.45 -19.43 -1.18
C ALA A 363 -2.02 -20.34 -0.10
N VAL A 364 -3.16 -20.96 -0.43
CA VAL A 364 -3.93 -21.82 0.47
C VAL A 364 -4.07 -23.20 -0.16
N ASP A 365 -3.53 -24.25 0.47
CA ASP A 365 -3.87 -25.64 0.13
C ASP A 365 -5.03 -26.12 1.02
N GLU A 366 -5.62 -27.28 0.73
CA GLU A 366 -6.77 -27.81 1.49
C GLU A 366 -6.51 -27.90 3.00
N ARG A 367 -5.30 -28.32 3.40
CA ARG A 367 -4.91 -28.44 4.82
C ARG A 367 -4.78 -27.07 5.48
N LYS A 368 -4.21 -26.09 4.77
CA LYS A 368 -4.09 -24.71 5.25
C LYS A 368 -5.47 -24.07 5.36
N ALA A 369 -6.39 -24.34 4.44
CA ALA A 369 -7.78 -23.87 4.54
C ALA A 369 -8.45 -24.38 5.82
N GLU A 370 -8.39 -25.70 6.08
CA GLU A 370 -8.94 -26.32 7.29
C GLU A 370 -8.36 -25.69 8.57
N ASN A 371 -7.04 -25.55 8.64
CA ASN A 371 -6.37 -24.94 9.79
C ASN A 371 -6.79 -23.48 10.00
N LEU A 372 -6.84 -22.67 8.94
CA LEU A 372 -7.24 -21.26 9.03
C LEU A 372 -8.67 -21.12 9.53
N VAL A 373 -9.58 -21.98 9.07
CA VAL A 373 -10.98 -21.99 9.54
C VAL A 373 -11.05 -22.34 11.02
N GLY A 374 -10.34 -23.38 11.46
CA GLY A 374 -10.25 -23.73 12.88
C GLY A 374 -9.69 -22.59 13.75
N GLU A 375 -8.58 -21.97 13.33
CA GLU A 375 -8.00 -20.83 14.02
C GLU A 375 -8.95 -19.63 14.09
N PHE A 376 -9.73 -19.38 13.03
CA PHE A 376 -10.72 -18.30 13.00
C PHE A 376 -11.86 -18.54 14.01
N ILE A 377 -12.40 -19.76 14.06
CA ILE A 377 -13.42 -20.19 15.03
C ILE A 377 -12.90 -19.97 16.46
N ASP A 378 -11.71 -20.48 16.77
CA ASP A 378 -11.13 -20.41 18.11
C ASP A 378 -10.84 -18.97 18.55
N LYS A 379 -10.27 -18.17 17.65
CA LYS A 379 -9.86 -16.78 17.93
C LYS A 379 -11.04 -15.84 18.07
N GLU A 380 -12.09 -16.03 17.27
CA GLU A 380 -13.29 -15.20 17.32
C GLU A 380 -14.35 -15.74 18.29
N LYS A 381 -14.18 -16.98 18.80
CA LYS A 381 -15.13 -17.67 19.69
C LYS A 381 -16.53 -17.75 19.08
N LEU A 382 -16.59 -18.12 17.81
CA LEU A 382 -17.84 -18.23 17.05
C LEU A 382 -18.28 -19.69 16.96
N ASP A 383 -19.59 -19.92 16.84
CA ASP A 383 -20.13 -21.23 16.48
C ASP A 383 -19.70 -21.59 15.04
N PRO A 384 -19.37 -22.85 14.72
CA PRO A 384 -19.06 -23.27 13.35
C PRO A 384 -20.15 -22.93 12.31
N GLU A 385 -21.41 -22.93 12.72
CA GLU A 385 -22.56 -22.56 11.87
C GLU A 385 -22.79 -21.03 11.79
N ASN A 386 -21.95 -20.23 12.47
CA ASN A 386 -22.03 -18.79 12.38
C ASN A 386 -21.76 -18.35 10.93
N ARG A 387 -22.63 -17.46 10.41
CA ARG A 387 -22.52 -16.92 9.05
C ARG A 387 -21.11 -16.47 8.67
N ARG A 388 -20.37 -15.81 9.57
CA ARG A 388 -18.99 -15.35 9.31
C ARG A 388 -18.01 -16.49 9.15
N VAL A 389 -18.20 -17.59 9.88
CA VAL A 389 -17.38 -18.79 9.76
C VAL A 389 -17.66 -19.48 8.43
N VAL A 390 -18.93 -19.59 8.04
CA VAL A 390 -19.34 -20.16 6.74
C VAL A 390 -18.76 -19.34 5.58
N GLU A 391 -18.92 -18.01 5.61
CA GLU A 391 -18.38 -17.11 4.58
C GLU A 391 -16.84 -17.18 4.51
N PHE A 392 -16.16 -17.20 5.65
CA PHE A 392 -14.71 -17.32 5.71
C PHE A 392 -14.22 -18.68 5.20
N SER A 393 -14.89 -19.76 5.58
CA SER A 393 -14.57 -21.12 5.13
C SER A 393 -14.68 -21.24 3.61
N GLN A 394 -15.79 -20.76 3.04
CA GLN A 394 -16.00 -20.75 1.60
C GLN A 394 -14.84 -20.01 0.89
N ALA A 395 -14.48 -18.81 1.36
CA ALA A 395 -13.38 -18.03 0.78
C ALA A 395 -12.03 -18.75 0.83
N MET A 396 -11.71 -19.43 1.93
CA MET A 396 -10.46 -20.17 2.06
C MET A 396 -10.41 -21.39 1.12
N TYR A 397 -11.52 -22.11 0.97
CA TYR A 397 -11.59 -23.25 0.05
C TYR A 397 -11.62 -22.81 -1.42
N ASP A 398 -12.27 -21.70 -1.77
CA ASP A 398 -12.22 -21.14 -3.12
C ASP A 398 -10.80 -20.69 -3.49
N SER A 399 -10.04 -20.17 -2.52
CA SER A 399 -8.64 -19.79 -2.71
C SER A 399 -7.72 -20.98 -3.05
N VAL A 400 -8.14 -22.23 -2.79
CA VAL A 400 -7.36 -23.44 -3.11
C VAL A 400 -7.14 -23.58 -4.61
N ALA A 401 -8.11 -23.14 -5.42
CA ALA A 401 -8.02 -23.21 -6.88
C ALA A 401 -6.78 -22.48 -7.45
N ASN A 402 -6.29 -21.45 -6.74
CA ASN A 402 -5.16 -20.63 -7.18
C ASN A 402 -3.80 -21.13 -6.66
N TYR A 403 -3.77 -22.14 -5.79
CA TYR A 403 -2.57 -22.54 -5.05
C TYR A 403 -1.38 -22.89 -5.96
N THR A 404 -1.57 -23.78 -6.93
CA THR A 404 -0.47 -24.28 -7.77
C THR A 404 0.16 -23.18 -8.62
N GLU A 405 -0.66 -22.35 -9.26
CA GLU A 405 -0.16 -21.22 -10.07
C GLU A 405 0.54 -20.18 -9.19
N THR A 406 -0.02 -19.83 -8.03
CA THR A 406 0.61 -18.90 -7.10
C THR A 406 1.95 -19.41 -6.59
N MET A 407 2.04 -20.67 -6.16
CA MET A 407 3.29 -21.25 -5.69
C MET A 407 4.36 -21.31 -6.79
N GLY A 408 3.98 -21.69 -8.01
CA GLY A 408 4.90 -21.70 -9.16
C GLY A 408 5.38 -20.29 -9.51
N PHE A 409 4.50 -19.29 -9.44
CA PHE A 409 4.89 -17.90 -9.64
C PHE A 409 5.83 -17.39 -8.54
N MET A 410 5.54 -17.67 -7.27
CA MET A 410 6.40 -17.26 -6.15
C MET A 410 7.83 -17.80 -6.31
N GLU A 411 7.96 -19.08 -6.66
CA GLU A 411 9.27 -19.69 -6.91
C GLU A 411 10.00 -19.04 -8.09
N TYR A 412 9.29 -18.77 -9.18
CA TYR A 412 9.86 -18.10 -10.35
C TYR A 412 10.24 -16.64 -10.06
N GLU A 413 9.42 -15.94 -9.26
CA GLU A 413 9.69 -14.58 -8.85
C GLU A 413 10.97 -14.51 -8.02
N GLU A 414 11.09 -15.35 -7.00
CA GLU A 414 12.25 -15.39 -6.12
C GLU A 414 13.54 -15.75 -6.88
N LYS A 415 13.49 -16.80 -7.71
CA LYS A 415 14.70 -17.36 -8.35
C LYS A 415 15.13 -16.61 -9.61
N VAL A 416 14.20 -15.94 -10.29
CA VAL A 416 14.45 -15.36 -11.61
C VAL A 416 14.05 -13.91 -11.66
N LEU A 417 12.77 -13.59 -11.42
CA LEU A 417 12.25 -12.25 -11.74
C LEU A 417 12.78 -11.15 -10.82
N GLN A 418 13.02 -11.46 -9.53
CA GLN A 418 13.55 -10.51 -8.57
C GLN A 418 14.92 -9.93 -8.99
N HIS A 419 15.68 -10.66 -9.83
CA HIS A 419 16.95 -10.16 -10.36
C HIS A 419 16.76 -8.86 -11.16
N TYR A 420 15.63 -8.68 -11.84
CA TYR A 420 15.37 -7.50 -12.66
C TYR A 420 14.88 -6.30 -11.86
N HIS A 421 14.46 -6.49 -10.60
CA HIS A 421 13.77 -5.46 -9.83
C HIS A 421 14.75 -4.62 -9.00
N TRP A 422 14.79 -3.32 -9.27
CA TRP A 422 15.63 -2.36 -8.55
C TRP A 422 14.82 -1.42 -7.64
N GLY A 423 13.60 -1.11 -8.07
CA GLY A 423 12.60 -0.40 -7.30
C GLY A 423 11.25 -1.03 -7.58
N THR A 424 10.79 -1.88 -6.67
CA THR A 424 9.48 -2.52 -6.77
C THR A 424 8.40 -1.59 -6.29
N THR A 425 7.31 -1.51 -7.03
CA THR A 425 6.11 -0.78 -6.60
C THR A 425 4.90 -1.68 -6.82
N GLY A 426 4.19 -2.02 -5.74
CA GLY A 426 2.80 -2.45 -5.84
C GLY A 426 1.93 -1.29 -6.36
N PRO A 427 0.70 -1.55 -6.84
CA PRO A 427 -0.16 -0.53 -7.45
C PRO A 427 -0.44 0.66 -6.52
N GLU A 428 -0.40 0.43 -5.20
CA GLU A 428 -0.57 1.47 -4.19
C GLU A 428 0.70 2.32 -3.99
N LYS A 429 1.86 1.83 -4.40
CA LYS A 429 3.18 2.47 -4.25
C LYS A 429 3.72 3.05 -5.56
N GLY A 430 3.06 2.77 -6.68
CA GLY A 430 3.48 3.14 -8.03
C GLY A 430 2.99 2.05 -8.97
#